data_AF-A0A4Q6ECV7-F1
#
_entry.id   AF-A0A4Q6ECV7-F1
#
_cell.length_a   1.000
_cell.length_b   1.000
_cell.length_c   1.000
_cell.angle_alpha   90.00
_cell.angle_beta   90.00
_cell.angle_gamma   90.00
#
_symmetry.space_group_name_H-M   'P 1'
#
loop_
_entity.id
_entity.type
_entity.pdbx_description
1 polymer ?
#
loop_
_entity_poly.entity_id
_entity_poly.type
_entity_poly.pdbx_seq_one_letter_code
_entity_poly.pdbx_strand_id
1 'polypeptide(L)'
;MKRLPLVLAALAFSPILASCQGAMEKAARKASYSAYELIGVEKRDLLRNRIDDTRDEQEDTKESFQDALEKLREIYALEGSKLEKQYRKLQSAYDDANKRAEGVRASRKKMDTVAKDLFDEWDKEIGEIQSADFKAKSRTKLKDTRVRYADLSAGVHRAEKKMDPVLAKLKDHVLYLKHNLNAQSITALKAEGGRIQGDIEVLVKDMNQSIQEAEAFIKTLD
;
A
#
# COMPACT_ATOMS: atom_id res chain seq x y z
N MET A 1 24.41 -51.59 -52.76
CA MET A 1 23.55 -50.52 -52.23
C MET A 1 24.08 -50.07 -50.87
N LYS A 2 24.47 -48.79 -50.75
CA LYS A 2 24.74 -48.01 -49.51
C LYS A 2 25.94 -48.48 -48.65
N ARG A 3 26.83 -47.67 -48.07
CA ARG A 3 27.20 -46.23 -48.08
C ARG A 3 28.61 -46.18 -47.43
N LEU A 4 29.50 -45.33 -47.94
CA LEU A 4 30.74 -44.89 -47.28
C LEU A 4 30.48 -43.53 -46.57
N PRO A 5 31.45 -42.93 -45.86
CA PRO A 5 31.65 -42.92 -44.41
C PRO A 5 31.35 -41.53 -43.80
N LEU A 6 31.37 -41.35 -42.47
CA LEU A 6 31.69 -40.03 -41.90
C LEU A 6 32.10 -40.10 -40.41
N VAL A 7 33.40 -39.91 -40.18
CA VAL A 7 34.01 -38.92 -39.28
C VAL A 7 33.40 -38.78 -37.88
N LEU A 8 34.12 -39.31 -36.88
CA LEU A 8 33.94 -39.01 -35.46
C LEU A 8 35.03 -38.01 -35.05
N ALA A 9 34.65 -36.75 -34.76
CA ALA A 9 35.52 -35.81 -34.07
C ALA A 9 34.72 -34.73 -33.33
N ALA A 10 35.19 -34.46 -32.11
CA ALA A 10 35.08 -33.22 -31.32
C ALA A 10 33.81 -32.95 -30.47
N LEU A 11 34.00 -33.11 -29.15
CA LEU A 11 33.91 -32.07 -28.11
C LEU A 11 32.72 -31.08 -28.15
N ALA A 12 31.84 -31.17 -27.16
CA ALA A 12 31.19 -29.99 -26.56
C ALA A 12 30.58 -30.33 -25.18
N PHE A 13 31.32 -30.09 -24.09
CA PHE A 13 30.73 -29.89 -22.77
C PHE A 13 31.47 -28.75 -22.06
N SER A 14 30.93 -27.54 -22.17
CA SER A 14 31.28 -26.39 -21.33
C SER A 14 30.05 -25.49 -21.20
N PRO A 15 29.30 -25.54 -20.07
CA PRO A 15 28.25 -24.57 -19.79
C PRO A 15 28.88 -23.32 -19.17
N ILE A 16 29.54 -22.51 -19.99
CA ILE A 16 29.91 -21.14 -19.61
C ILE A 16 28.76 -20.25 -20.05
N LEU A 17 27.71 -20.07 -19.23
CA LEU A 17 26.70 -18.99 -19.40
C LEU A 17 25.65 -18.94 -18.27
N ALA A 18 25.98 -19.33 -17.03
CA ALA A 18 25.04 -19.28 -15.89
C ALA A 18 25.34 -18.20 -14.84
N SER A 19 26.17 -17.19 -15.15
CA SER A 19 26.54 -16.13 -14.19
C SER A 19 25.91 -14.76 -14.47
N CYS A 20 25.24 -14.54 -15.61
CA CYS A 20 24.66 -13.22 -15.92
C CYS A 20 23.17 -13.07 -15.54
N GLN A 21 22.43 -14.16 -15.31
CA GLN A 21 21.01 -14.07 -14.92
C GLN A 21 20.81 -13.53 -13.49
N GLY A 22 21.73 -13.82 -12.56
CA GLY A 22 21.65 -13.31 -11.19
C GLY A 22 21.98 -11.81 -11.04
N ALA A 23 22.74 -11.24 -11.99
CA ALA A 23 23.08 -9.82 -11.98
C ALA A 23 21.96 -8.96 -12.57
N MET A 24 21.25 -9.46 -13.59
CA MET A 24 20.09 -8.75 -14.18
C MET A 24 18.88 -8.71 -13.25
N GLU A 25 18.58 -9.76 -12.47
CA GLU A 25 17.48 -9.69 -11.50
C GLU A 25 17.76 -8.75 -10.31
N LYS A 26 19.03 -8.67 -9.86
CA LYS A 26 19.42 -7.70 -8.83
C LYS A 26 19.43 -6.27 -9.36
N ALA A 27 19.80 -6.07 -10.63
CA ALA A 27 19.70 -4.78 -11.30
C ALA A 27 18.25 -4.37 -11.57
N ALA A 28 17.36 -5.30 -11.95
CA ALA A 28 15.94 -5.02 -12.18
C ALA A 28 15.19 -4.60 -10.91
N ARG A 29 15.56 -5.14 -9.73
CA ARG A 29 15.06 -4.63 -8.43
C ARG A 29 15.64 -3.27 -8.05
N LYS A 30 16.79 -2.88 -8.61
CA LYS A 30 17.44 -1.57 -8.41
C LYS A 30 17.01 -0.53 -9.46
N ALA A 31 16.55 -0.97 -10.63
CA ALA A 31 16.22 -0.13 -11.79
C ALA A 31 14.83 0.53 -11.74
N SER A 32 13.98 0.21 -10.77
CA SER A 32 12.71 0.92 -10.58
C SER A 32 12.81 2.19 -9.72
N TYR A 33 14.01 2.62 -9.31
CA TYR A 33 14.20 3.86 -8.52
C TYR A 33 15.39 4.74 -8.94
N SER A 34 16.14 4.41 -9.99
CA SER A 34 17.37 5.13 -10.38
C SER A 34 17.25 6.05 -11.60
N ALA A 35 16.05 6.51 -11.99
CA ALA A 35 15.86 7.22 -13.27
C ALA A 35 15.69 8.74 -13.16
N TYR A 36 15.92 9.34 -11.99
CA TYR A 36 16.05 10.79 -11.90
C TYR A 36 17.13 11.15 -10.86
N GLU A 37 18.22 11.79 -11.31
CA GLU A 37 19.02 12.66 -10.43
C GLU A 37 18.18 13.90 -10.13
N LEU A 38 17.14 13.73 -9.32
CA LEU A 38 16.31 14.85 -8.90
C LEU A 38 17.14 15.74 -7.98
N ILE A 39 17.15 17.05 -8.24
CA ILE A 39 17.70 18.02 -7.29
C ILE A 39 16.71 18.25 -6.14
N GLY A 40 17.17 18.76 -4.99
CA GLY A 40 16.37 18.81 -3.75
C GLY A 40 14.95 19.41 -3.88
N VAL A 41 14.74 20.39 -4.78
CA VAL A 41 13.40 20.95 -5.08
C VAL A 41 12.49 19.90 -5.71
N GLU A 42 12.98 19.16 -6.69
CA GLU A 42 12.19 18.15 -7.39
C GLU A 42 11.87 16.95 -6.49
N LYS A 43 12.77 16.60 -5.54
CA LYS A 43 12.47 15.56 -4.52
C LYS A 43 11.42 16.01 -3.50
N ARG A 44 11.41 17.29 -3.13
CA ARG A 44 10.35 17.85 -2.28
C ARG A 44 9.00 17.82 -3.00
N ASP A 45 8.97 18.17 -4.28
CA ASP A 45 7.75 18.13 -5.09
C ASP A 45 7.29 16.67 -5.31
N LEU A 46 8.24 15.75 -5.51
CA LEU A 46 7.94 14.32 -5.52
C LEU A 46 7.36 13.83 -4.19
N LEU A 47 7.90 14.27 -3.05
CA LEU A 47 7.37 13.93 -1.73
C LEU A 47 5.93 14.43 -1.58
N ARG A 48 5.64 15.68 -1.97
CA ARG A 48 4.27 16.21 -1.99
C ARG A 48 3.33 15.31 -2.79
N ASN A 49 3.72 14.97 -4.03
CA ASN A 49 2.91 14.10 -4.89
C ASN A 49 2.66 12.73 -4.25
N ARG A 50 3.66 12.13 -3.58
CA ARG A 50 3.46 10.85 -2.88
C ARG A 50 2.55 10.95 -1.67
N ILE A 51 2.52 12.10 -0.99
CA ILE A 51 1.62 12.34 0.12
C ILE A 51 0.19 12.53 -0.40
N ASP A 52 0.01 13.28 -1.50
CA ASP A 52 -1.28 13.39 -2.20
C ASP A 52 -1.78 12.03 -2.66
N ASP A 53 -0.96 11.24 -3.36
CA ASP A 53 -1.31 9.87 -3.78
C ASP A 53 -1.75 9.00 -2.58
N THR A 54 -1.08 9.15 -1.43
CA THR A 54 -1.38 8.38 -0.21
C THR A 54 -2.67 8.84 0.45
N ARG A 55 -2.97 10.14 0.41
CA ARG A 55 -4.23 10.71 0.88
C ARG A 55 -5.38 10.17 0.06
N ASP A 56 -5.30 10.29 -1.26
CA ASP A 56 -6.38 9.90 -2.18
C ASP A 56 -6.66 8.39 -2.08
N GLU A 57 -5.62 7.56 -1.98
CA GLU A 57 -5.81 6.13 -1.77
C GLU A 57 -6.47 5.80 -0.43
N GLN A 58 -6.19 6.56 0.64
CA GLN A 58 -6.90 6.40 1.92
C GLN A 58 -8.37 6.84 1.83
N GLU A 59 -8.68 7.89 1.07
CA GLU A 59 -10.07 8.32 0.83
C GLU A 59 -10.86 7.22 0.12
N ASP A 60 -10.33 6.71 -0.99
CA ASP A 60 -10.96 5.63 -1.76
C ASP A 60 -11.08 4.34 -0.92
N THR A 61 -10.08 4.02 -0.12
CA THR A 61 -10.10 2.83 0.74
C THR A 61 -11.17 2.94 1.83
N LYS A 62 -11.29 4.11 2.45
CA LYS A 62 -12.32 4.39 3.45
C LYS A 62 -13.72 4.17 2.87
N GLU A 63 -13.99 4.67 1.67
CA GLU A 63 -15.27 4.47 0.98
C GLU A 63 -15.53 2.99 0.69
N SER A 64 -14.53 2.24 0.26
CA SER A 64 -14.65 0.81 -0.02
C SER A 64 -14.99 -0.02 1.23
N PHE A 65 -14.37 0.27 2.38
CA PHE A 65 -14.75 -0.37 3.65
C PHE A 65 -16.16 -0.01 4.09
N GLN A 66 -16.61 1.23 3.84
CA GLN A 66 -17.98 1.66 4.13
C GLN A 66 -18.99 0.94 3.23
N ASP A 67 -18.70 0.76 1.94
CA ASP A 67 -19.55 -0.02 1.02
C ASP A 67 -19.63 -1.49 1.46
N ALA A 68 -18.49 -2.11 1.81
CA ALA A 68 -18.48 -3.48 2.33
C ALA A 68 -19.35 -3.64 3.58
N LEU A 69 -19.31 -2.68 4.50
CA LEU A 69 -20.18 -2.65 5.68
C LEU A 69 -21.66 -2.49 5.30
N GLU A 70 -21.97 -1.62 4.34
CA GLU A 70 -23.33 -1.45 3.84
C GLU A 70 -23.87 -2.76 3.24
N LYS A 71 -23.10 -3.43 2.38
CA LYS A 71 -23.50 -4.70 1.77
C LYS A 71 -23.64 -5.81 2.79
N LEU A 72 -22.80 -5.81 3.83
CA LEU A 72 -22.94 -6.73 4.96
C LEU A 72 -24.28 -6.51 5.71
N ARG A 73 -24.66 -5.25 5.95
CA ARG A 73 -25.94 -4.90 6.58
C ARG A 73 -27.15 -5.27 5.71
N GLU A 74 -27.07 -5.08 4.40
CA GLU A 74 -28.12 -5.48 3.46
C GLU A 74 -28.42 -6.98 3.56
N ILE A 75 -27.39 -7.81 3.75
CA ILE A 75 -27.55 -9.27 3.92
C ILE A 75 -28.33 -9.60 5.20
N TYR A 76 -28.06 -8.89 6.30
CA TYR A 76 -28.74 -9.13 7.59
C TYR A 76 -30.20 -8.69 7.63
N ALA A 77 -30.63 -7.85 6.69
CA ALA A 77 -31.99 -7.34 6.60
C ALA A 77 -32.91 -8.21 5.72
N LEU A 78 -32.38 -9.28 5.12
CA LEU A 78 -33.10 -10.07 4.12
C LEU A 78 -33.27 -11.53 4.55
N GLU A 79 -34.41 -12.08 4.15
CA GLU A 79 -34.73 -13.51 4.24
C GLU A 79 -35.03 -14.05 2.83
N GLY A 80 -34.60 -15.29 2.53
CA GLY A 80 -35.04 -16.03 1.36
C GLY A 80 -34.31 -15.75 0.03
N SER A 81 -35.06 -15.74 -1.08
CA SER A 81 -34.56 -15.91 -2.47
C SER A 81 -33.64 -14.81 -3.03
N LYS A 82 -33.34 -13.78 -2.24
CA LYS A 82 -32.43 -12.68 -2.62
C LYS A 82 -31.02 -12.79 -2.02
N LEU A 83 -30.77 -13.79 -1.16
CA LEU A 83 -29.50 -13.95 -0.45
C LEU A 83 -28.30 -14.12 -1.39
N GLU A 84 -28.44 -14.88 -2.48
CA GLU A 84 -27.33 -15.08 -3.43
C GLU A 84 -26.90 -13.76 -4.08
N LYS A 85 -27.86 -12.93 -4.50
CA LYS A 85 -27.56 -11.62 -5.10
C LYS A 85 -26.77 -10.74 -4.14
N GLN A 86 -27.14 -10.72 -2.86
CA GLN A 86 -26.51 -9.87 -1.87
C GLN A 86 -25.16 -10.40 -1.42
N TYR A 87 -25.02 -11.72 -1.31
CA TYR A 87 -23.73 -12.37 -1.17
C TYR A 87 -22.75 -11.94 -2.27
N ARG A 88 -23.19 -11.94 -3.54
CA ARG A 88 -22.34 -11.50 -4.66
C ARG A 88 -21.91 -10.04 -4.53
N LYS A 89 -22.79 -9.16 -4.06
CA LYS A 89 -22.44 -7.76 -3.78
C LYS A 89 -21.41 -7.64 -2.65
N LEU A 90 -21.63 -8.33 -1.53
CA LEU A 90 -20.68 -8.32 -0.40
C LEU A 90 -19.32 -8.88 -0.83
N GLN A 91 -19.30 -9.96 -1.61
CA GLN A 91 -18.05 -10.49 -2.14
C GLN A 91 -17.32 -9.46 -3.01
N SER A 92 -18.04 -8.79 -3.91
CA SER A 92 -17.45 -7.73 -4.74
C SER A 92 -16.90 -6.57 -3.91
N ALA A 93 -17.64 -6.13 -2.88
CA ALA A 93 -17.22 -5.05 -2.00
C ALA A 93 -16.00 -5.45 -1.14
N TYR A 94 -15.94 -6.70 -0.68
CA TYR A 94 -14.76 -7.25 -0.01
C TYR A 94 -13.54 -7.29 -0.95
N ASP A 95 -13.71 -7.76 -2.18
CA ASP A 95 -12.62 -7.84 -3.15
C ASP A 95 -12.07 -6.46 -3.50
N ASP A 96 -12.95 -5.46 -3.61
CA ASP A 96 -12.55 -4.05 -3.77
C ASP A 96 -11.80 -3.52 -2.55
N ALA A 97 -12.35 -3.69 -1.33
CA ALA A 97 -11.70 -3.23 -0.11
C ALA A 97 -10.31 -3.86 0.07
N ASN A 98 -10.18 -5.14 -0.26
CA ASN A 98 -8.89 -5.84 -0.24
C ASN A 98 -7.91 -5.24 -1.26
N LYS A 99 -8.37 -4.93 -2.47
CA LYS A 99 -7.54 -4.29 -3.51
C LYS A 99 -7.11 -2.88 -3.10
N ARG A 100 -8.02 -2.08 -2.54
CA ARG A 100 -7.75 -0.73 -2.04
C ARG A 100 -6.74 -0.74 -0.89
N ALA A 101 -6.85 -1.71 0.01
CA ALA A 101 -5.85 -1.91 1.05
C ALA A 101 -4.44 -2.16 0.48
N GLU A 102 -4.29 -2.95 -0.60
CA GLU A 102 -2.99 -3.09 -1.27
C GLU A 102 -2.48 -1.76 -1.85
N GLY A 103 -3.38 -0.93 -2.37
CA GLY A 103 -3.09 0.43 -2.82
C GLY A 103 -2.46 1.26 -1.69
N VAL A 104 -3.09 1.29 -0.51
CA VAL A 104 -2.59 2.03 0.66
C VAL A 104 -1.19 1.54 1.09
N ARG A 105 -0.97 0.21 1.11
CA ARG A 105 0.36 -0.35 1.43
C ARG A 105 1.42 0.12 0.42
N ALA A 106 1.07 0.14 -0.86
CA ALA A 106 1.96 0.56 -1.93
C ALA A 106 2.26 2.08 -1.90
N SER A 107 1.25 2.92 -1.70
CA SER A 107 1.40 4.38 -1.63
C SER A 107 2.21 4.78 -0.40
N ARG A 108 1.88 4.24 0.79
CA ARG A 108 2.67 4.43 2.02
C ARG A 108 4.14 4.07 1.82
N LYS A 109 4.44 2.90 1.24
CA LYS A 109 5.84 2.49 1.01
C LYS A 109 6.58 3.48 0.11
N LYS A 110 5.94 3.98 -0.95
CA LYS A 110 6.53 4.98 -1.84
C LYS A 110 6.77 6.30 -1.10
N MET A 111 5.79 6.75 -0.32
CA MET A 111 5.89 7.95 0.51
C MET A 111 7.06 7.85 1.51
N ASP A 112 7.16 6.76 2.27
CA ASP A 112 8.24 6.51 3.24
C ASP A 112 9.61 6.46 2.56
N THR A 113 9.69 5.85 1.37
CA THR A 113 10.96 5.77 0.61
C THR A 113 11.42 7.15 0.15
N VAL A 114 10.54 7.94 -0.49
CA VAL A 114 10.89 9.26 -0.99
C VAL A 114 11.25 10.23 0.15
N ALA A 115 10.53 10.17 1.26
CA ALA A 115 10.85 11.00 2.43
C ALA A 115 12.23 10.67 3.00
N LYS A 116 12.54 9.37 3.12
CA LYS A 116 13.87 8.93 3.58
C LYS A 116 14.97 9.44 2.66
N ASP A 117 14.82 9.26 1.34
CA ASP A 117 15.82 9.69 0.37
C ASP A 117 16.04 11.22 0.39
N LEU A 118 14.95 11.99 0.50
CA LEU A 118 15.02 13.45 0.63
C LEU A 118 15.76 13.87 1.91
N PHE A 119 15.42 13.25 3.05
CA PHE A 119 16.02 13.62 4.33
C PHE A 119 17.48 13.21 4.45
N ASP A 120 17.89 12.11 3.85
CA ASP A 120 19.29 11.66 3.85
C ASP A 120 20.16 12.58 2.97
N GLU A 121 19.67 12.97 1.78
CA GLU A 121 20.37 13.92 0.93
C GLU A 121 20.48 15.30 1.57
N TRP A 122 19.37 15.82 2.10
CA TRP A 122 19.37 17.14 2.76
C TRP A 122 20.35 17.18 3.94
N ASP A 123 20.43 16.11 4.74
CA ASP A 123 21.39 16.00 5.85
C ASP A 123 22.85 16.02 5.35
N LYS A 124 23.12 15.32 4.24
CA LYS A 124 24.44 15.32 3.60
C LYS A 124 24.82 16.71 3.08
N GLU A 125 23.93 17.38 2.35
CA GLU A 125 24.17 18.70 1.78
C GLU A 125 24.37 19.77 2.86
N ILE A 126 23.68 19.66 3.99
CA ILE A 126 23.94 20.48 5.18
C ILE A 126 25.42 20.41 5.62
N GLY A 127 26.07 19.25 5.46
CA GLY A 127 27.48 19.06 5.74
C GLY A 127 28.39 19.91 4.85
N GLU A 128 27.99 20.11 3.60
CA GLU A 128 28.73 20.81 2.55
C GLU A 128 28.58 22.34 2.64
N ILE A 129 27.52 22.85 3.30
CA ILE A 129 27.30 24.29 3.54
C ILE A 129 28.48 24.91 4.30
N GLN A 130 29.05 26.00 3.79
CA GLN A 130 30.16 26.71 4.45
C GLN A 130 29.67 27.79 5.44
N SER A 131 28.56 28.48 5.14
CA SER A 131 27.98 29.49 6.02
C SER A 131 27.40 28.87 7.29
N ALA A 132 27.90 29.27 8.46
CA ALA A 132 27.40 28.78 9.75
C ALA A 132 25.91 29.10 9.98
N ASP A 133 25.47 30.29 9.58
CA ASP A 133 24.08 30.73 9.66
C ASP A 133 23.17 29.86 8.76
N PHE A 134 23.54 29.67 7.49
CA PHE A 134 22.75 28.84 6.57
C PHE A 134 22.72 27.38 7.00
N LYS A 135 23.83 26.86 7.54
CA LYS A 135 23.89 25.50 8.11
C LYS A 135 22.94 25.33 9.28
N ALA A 136 22.90 26.29 10.21
CA ALA A 136 22.00 26.26 11.36
C ALA A 136 20.51 26.35 10.95
N LYS A 137 20.18 27.25 10.01
CA LYS A 137 18.83 27.38 9.46
C LYS A 137 18.36 26.11 8.76
N SER A 138 19.21 25.53 7.91
CA SER A 138 18.90 24.31 7.16
C SER A 138 18.69 23.10 8.09
N ARG A 139 19.54 22.94 9.12
CA ARG A 139 19.36 21.92 10.18
C ARG A 139 18.03 22.05 10.92
N THR A 140 17.65 23.29 11.26
CA THR A 140 16.38 23.56 11.94
C THR A 140 15.20 23.16 11.06
N LYS A 141 15.20 23.58 9.79
CA LYS A 141 14.13 23.23 8.83
C LYS A 141 14.06 21.71 8.59
N LEU A 142 15.18 21.01 8.44
CA LEU A 142 15.20 19.55 8.30
C LEU A 142 14.63 18.85 9.54
N LYS A 143 15.01 19.30 10.74
CA LYS A 143 14.48 18.76 12.00
C LYS A 143 12.96 18.95 12.09
N ASP A 144 12.47 20.15 11.82
CA ASP A 144 11.04 20.45 11.88
C ASP A 144 10.24 19.64 10.86
N THR A 145 10.80 19.46 9.67
CA THR A 145 10.18 18.66 8.59
C THR A 145 10.12 17.18 8.98
N ARG A 146 11.20 16.62 9.55
CA ARG A 146 11.24 15.23 10.04
C ARG A 146 10.20 14.97 11.13
N VAL A 147 10.02 15.90 12.07
CA VAL A 147 9.01 15.77 13.13
C VAL A 147 7.60 15.71 12.55
N ARG A 148 7.24 16.68 11.69
CA ARG A 148 5.91 16.71 11.05
C ARG A 148 5.66 15.48 10.18
N TYR A 149 6.69 15.01 9.48
CA TYR A 149 6.60 13.80 8.66
C TYR A 149 6.40 12.54 9.52
N ALA A 150 7.06 12.45 10.68
CA ALA A 150 6.92 11.31 11.58
C ALA A 150 5.47 11.19 12.10
N ASP A 151 4.82 12.32 12.42
CA ASP A 151 3.42 12.34 12.84
C ASP A 151 2.49 11.80 11.73
N LEU A 152 2.65 12.33 10.51
CA LEU A 152 1.93 11.85 9.31
C LEU A 152 2.16 10.36 9.06
N SER A 153 3.42 9.92 8.98
CA SER A 153 3.76 8.52 8.70
C SER A 153 3.15 7.61 9.77
N ALA A 154 3.23 7.98 11.05
CA ALA A 154 2.60 7.20 12.11
C ALA A 154 1.07 7.07 11.93
N GLY A 155 0.37 8.11 11.45
CA GLY A 155 -1.05 8.05 11.08
C GLY A 155 -1.33 7.03 9.99
N VAL A 156 -0.61 7.11 8.88
CA VAL A 156 -0.77 6.19 7.73
C VAL A 156 -0.53 4.74 8.16
N HIS A 157 0.54 4.47 8.91
CA HIS A 157 0.86 3.14 9.42
C HIS A 157 -0.21 2.60 10.39
N ARG A 158 -0.80 3.46 11.24
CA ARG A 158 -1.89 3.06 12.14
C ARG A 158 -3.14 2.64 11.37
N ALA A 159 -3.50 3.37 10.32
CA ALA A 159 -4.62 3.02 9.44
C ALA A 159 -4.35 1.73 8.67
N GLU A 160 -3.17 1.62 8.03
CA GLU A 160 -2.74 0.43 7.28
C GLU A 160 -2.86 -0.86 8.12
N LYS A 161 -2.30 -0.83 9.34
CA LYS A 161 -2.28 -1.99 10.23
C LYS A 161 -3.69 -2.46 10.65
N LYS A 162 -4.69 -1.57 10.64
CA LYS A 162 -6.06 -1.92 11.00
C LYS A 162 -6.86 -2.51 9.84
N MET A 163 -6.40 -2.38 8.61
CA MET A 163 -7.09 -2.97 7.45
C MET A 163 -7.07 -4.51 7.51
N ASP A 164 -5.92 -5.11 7.85
CA ASP A 164 -5.74 -6.57 7.89
C ASP A 164 -6.77 -7.32 8.76
N PRO A 165 -6.96 -6.97 10.06
CA PRO A 165 -7.94 -7.65 10.89
C PRO A 165 -9.38 -7.43 10.42
N VAL A 166 -9.71 -6.28 9.84
CA VAL A 166 -11.04 -6.01 9.28
C VAL A 166 -11.30 -6.88 8.05
N LEU A 167 -10.35 -6.91 7.11
CA LEU A 167 -10.42 -7.73 5.90
C LEU A 167 -10.51 -9.21 6.24
N ALA A 168 -9.76 -9.69 7.23
CA ALA A 168 -9.85 -11.08 7.69
C ALA A 168 -11.27 -11.43 8.14
N LYS A 169 -11.89 -10.60 8.97
CA LYS A 169 -13.27 -10.84 9.45
C LYS A 169 -14.30 -10.76 8.32
N LEU A 170 -14.16 -9.81 7.39
CA LEU A 170 -15.01 -9.72 6.20
C LEU A 170 -14.87 -10.97 5.31
N LYS A 171 -13.63 -11.45 5.12
CA LYS A 171 -13.35 -12.66 4.36
C LYS A 171 -14.01 -13.88 4.99
N ASP A 172 -13.95 -14.01 6.30
CA ASP A 172 -14.61 -15.11 7.03
C ASP A 172 -16.12 -15.09 6.80
N HIS A 173 -16.74 -13.90 6.80
CA HIS A 173 -18.17 -13.74 6.49
C HIS A 173 -18.49 -14.15 5.06
N VAL A 174 -17.71 -13.68 4.08
CA VAL A 174 -17.87 -14.06 2.68
C VAL A 174 -17.75 -15.57 2.51
N LEU A 175 -16.71 -16.20 3.07
CA LEU A 175 -16.48 -17.64 2.95
C LEU A 175 -17.57 -18.46 3.63
N TYR A 176 -18.03 -18.05 4.82
CA TYR A 176 -19.10 -18.74 5.52
C TYR A 176 -20.42 -18.64 4.75
N LEU A 177 -20.77 -17.46 4.25
CA LEU A 177 -21.98 -17.25 3.45
C LEU A 177 -21.97 -18.10 2.19
N LYS A 178 -20.83 -18.20 1.48
CA LYS A 178 -20.69 -18.93 0.21
C LYS A 178 -21.30 -20.33 0.22
N HIS A 179 -21.23 -21.04 1.35
CA HIS A 179 -21.71 -22.42 1.48
C HIS A 179 -23.00 -22.54 2.31
N ASN A 180 -23.42 -21.46 2.97
CA ASN A 180 -24.44 -21.51 4.01
C ASN A 180 -25.50 -20.41 3.84
N LEU A 181 -25.89 -20.06 2.61
CA LEU A 181 -26.92 -19.03 2.32
C LEU A 181 -28.33 -19.44 2.78
N ASN A 182 -28.58 -19.39 4.08
CA ASN A 182 -29.86 -19.68 4.72
C ASN A 182 -30.09 -18.78 5.94
N ALA A 183 -31.33 -18.71 6.42
CA ALA A 183 -31.72 -17.79 7.50
C ALA A 183 -31.00 -18.05 8.85
N GLN A 184 -30.68 -19.31 9.15
CA GLN A 184 -29.97 -19.67 10.38
C GLN A 184 -28.53 -19.12 10.38
N SER A 185 -27.82 -19.29 9.27
CA SER A 185 -26.46 -18.77 9.08
C SER A 185 -26.40 -17.24 9.16
N ILE A 186 -27.40 -16.55 8.60
CA ILE A 186 -27.51 -15.09 8.65
C ILE A 186 -27.66 -14.61 10.10
N THR A 187 -28.45 -15.31 10.90
CA THR A 187 -28.63 -15.01 12.33
C THR A 187 -27.31 -15.17 13.10
N ALA A 188 -26.55 -16.23 12.82
CA ALA A 188 -25.24 -16.45 13.45
C ALA A 188 -24.23 -15.34 13.11
N LEU A 189 -24.18 -14.91 11.84
CA LEU A 189 -23.29 -13.84 11.40
C LEU A 189 -23.67 -12.46 11.95
N LYS A 190 -24.96 -12.19 12.18
CA LYS A 190 -25.40 -10.89 12.70
C LYS A 190 -24.80 -10.58 14.07
N ALA A 191 -24.59 -11.61 14.91
CA ALA A 191 -23.93 -11.46 16.21
C ALA A 191 -22.45 -11.08 16.08
N GLU A 192 -21.76 -11.55 15.04
CA GLU A 192 -20.36 -11.23 14.75
C GLU A 192 -20.20 -9.90 14.00
N GLY A 193 -21.17 -9.55 13.13
CA GLY A 193 -21.14 -8.37 12.28
C GLY A 193 -21.07 -7.04 13.05
N GLY A 194 -21.58 -6.99 14.28
CA GLY A 194 -21.44 -5.81 15.15
C GLY A 194 -19.98 -5.48 15.47
N ARG A 195 -19.09 -6.48 15.56
CA ARG A 195 -17.66 -6.25 15.79
C ARG A 195 -16.98 -5.70 14.55
N ILE A 196 -17.33 -6.21 13.37
CA ILE A 196 -16.81 -5.71 12.08
C ILE A 196 -17.18 -4.24 11.90
N GLN A 197 -18.43 -3.87 12.22
CA GLN A 197 -18.87 -2.48 12.16
C GLN A 197 -17.98 -1.58 13.03
N GLY A 198 -17.77 -1.95 14.30
CA GLY A 198 -16.95 -1.15 15.21
C GLY A 198 -15.50 -1.02 14.72
N ASP A 199 -14.92 -2.09 14.18
CA ASP A 199 -13.56 -2.04 13.63
C ASP A 199 -13.46 -1.15 12.38
N ILE A 200 -14.48 -1.17 11.50
CA ILE A 200 -14.55 -0.30 10.33
C ILE A 200 -14.71 1.16 10.76
N GLU A 201 -15.54 1.47 11.76
CA GLU A 201 -15.69 2.83 12.28
C GLU A 201 -14.37 3.38 12.84
N VAL A 202 -13.61 2.55 13.56
CA VAL A 202 -12.27 2.93 14.05
C VAL A 202 -11.29 3.11 12.89
N LEU A 203 -11.29 2.20 11.91
CA LEU A 203 -10.43 2.31 10.71
C LEU A 203 -10.70 3.61 9.94
N VAL A 204 -11.98 3.92 9.68
CA VAL A 204 -12.43 5.13 9.00
C VAL A 204 -11.99 6.38 9.76
N LYS A 205 -12.10 6.37 11.09
CA LYS A 205 -11.65 7.48 11.94
C LYS A 205 -10.14 7.72 11.81
N ASP A 206 -9.34 6.65 11.85
CA ASP A 206 -7.89 6.75 11.75
C ASP A 206 -7.44 7.21 10.34
N MET A 207 -8.13 6.75 9.29
CA MET A 207 -7.89 7.23 7.92
C MET A 207 -8.20 8.72 7.79
N ASN A 208 -9.34 9.19 8.31
CA ASN A 208 -9.67 10.62 8.29
C ASN A 208 -8.64 11.46 9.06
N GLN A 209 -8.12 10.96 10.19
CA GLN A 209 -7.06 11.64 10.91
C GLN A 209 -5.77 11.70 10.07
N SER A 210 -5.36 10.59 9.45
CA SER A 210 -4.16 10.55 8.60
C SER A 210 -4.28 11.44 7.37
N ILE A 211 -5.47 11.55 6.76
CA ILE A 211 -5.77 12.48 5.66
C ILE A 211 -5.56 13.93 6.11
N GLN A 212 -6.06 14.31 7.28
CA GLN A 212 -5.85 15.66 7.84
C GLN A 212 -4.37 15.95 8.12
N GLU A 213 -3.63 14.97 8.65
CA GLU A 213 -2.19 15.06 8.86
C GLU A 213 -1.45 15.24 7.52
N ALA A 214 -1.90 14.59 6.45
CA ALA A 214 -1.34 14.71 5.11
C ALA A 214 -1.54 16.12 4.53
N GLU A 215 -2.77 16.63 4.58
CA GLU A 215 -3.10 18.00 4.17
C GLU A 215 -2.31 19.05 4.97
N ALA A 216 -2.17 18.84 6.29
CA ALA A 216 -1.39 19.72 7.15
C ALA A 216 0.08 19.70 6.77
N PHE A 217 0.66 18.54 6.45
CA PHE A 217 2.05 18.45 6.00
C PHE A 217 2.27 19.15 4.66
N ILE A 218 1.40 18.93 3.68
CA ILE A 218 1.49 19.52 2.33
C ILE A 218 1.55 21.06 2.41
N LYS A 219 0.72 21.67 3.25
CA LYS A 219 0.72 23.13 3.49
C LYS A 219 2.03 23.67 4.06
N THR A 220 2.93 22.81 4.54
CA THR A 220 4.23 23.20 5.12
C THR A 220 5.40 23.04 4.15
N LEU A 221 5.14 22.38 3.01
CA LEU A 221 6.07 22.24 1.90
C LEU A 221 6.00 23.40 0.90
N ASP A 222 4.99 24.28 1.02
CA ASP A 222 4.87 25.54 0.28
C ASP A 222 5.92 26.58 0.72
#